data_AF-A0AAW2RYR0-F1
#
_entry.id   AF-A0AAW2RYR0-F1
#
_cell.length_a   1.000
_cell.length_b   1.000
_cell.length_c   1.000
_cell.angle_alpha   90.00
_cell.angle_beta   90.00
_cell.angle_gamma   90.00
#
_symmetry.space_group_name_H-M   'P 1'
#
loop_
_entity.id
_entity.type
_entity.pdbx_description
1 polymer ?
#
loop_
_entity_poly.entity_id
_entity_poly.type
_entity_poly.pdbx_seq_one_letter_code
_entity_poly.pdbx_strand_id
1 'polypeptide(L)'
;MASSSTYTLLFLASLAAAASPLAAMAEPPEPTPWPLQFHSILFVNYSGSLSLIDLWYDWPNGRNFNIVQDQLGELLYDLEWNNGTSFFYTLDSNKKCRSAQVEVGILRPNWLDGAVYLGQENVDGFLCNVWQKVDFIWYYEDVVSKRPVHWVYYTGRSIHVMTFEVGAVLEDPKWQAPVYCFDKKKDTEADLKEYKLDVGYLEPQLESILRGPMQL
;
A
#
# COMPACT_ATOMS: atom_id res chain seq x y z
N MET A 1 17.04 89.71 -21.15
CA MET A 1 17.52 88.51 -21.88
C MET A 1 17.36 87.32 -20.97
N ALA A 2 16.38 86.49 -21.27
CA ALA A 2 16.06 85.28 -20.53
C ALA A 2 16.85 84.10 -21.09
N SER A 3 17.25 83.16 -20.24
CA SER A 3 16.75 81.79 -20.33
C SER A 3 17.40 80.95 -19.22
N SER A 4 16.57 80.53 -18.26
CA SER A 4 16.90 79.47 -17.31
C SER A 4 16.29 78.18 -17.88
N SER A 5 17.12 77.23 -18.29
CA SER A 5 16.66 75.91 -18.75
C SER A 5 16.66 74.95 -17.57
N THR A 6 15.49 74.79 -16.96
CA THR A 6 15.17 73.70 -16.04
C THR A 6 14.90 72.43 -16.83
N TYR A 7 15.72 71.39 -16.65
CA TYR A 7 15.45 70.05 -17.18
C TYR A 7 14.52 69.31 -16.21
N THR A 8 13.26 69.14 -16.60
CA THR A 8 12.28 68.30 -15.88
C THR A 8 12.41 66.86 -16.38
N LEU A 9 13.00 65.98 -15.58
CA LEU A 9 12.99 64.53 -15.80
C LEU A 9 11.61 63.96 -15.44
N LEU A 10 10.83 63.59 -16.46
CA LEU A 10 9.59 62.83 -16.31
C LEU A 10 9.91 61.35 -16.10
N PHE A 11 9.80 60.86 -14.86
CA PHE A 11 9.75 59.43 -14.55
C PHE A 11 8.35 58.90 -14.86
N LEU A 12 8.17 58.23 -16.00
CA LEU A 12 6.99 57.41 -16.27
C LEU A 12 7.13 56.07 -15.53
N ALA A 13 6.49 55.95 -14.38
CA ALA A 13 6.28 54.67 -13.72
C ALA A 13 5.18 53.90 -14.45
N SER A 14 5.55 52.99 -15.34
CA SER A 14 4.62 52.04 -15.95
C SER A 14 4.23 50.98 -14.92
N LEU A 15 3.06 51.13 -14.29
CA LEU A 15 2.40 50.03 -13.59
C LEU A 15 1.89 49.03 -14.63
N ALA A 16 2.75 48.08 -15.03
CA ALA A 16 2.30 46.87 -15.69
C ALA A 16 1.68 45.98 -14.62
N ALA A 17 0.34 45.99 -14.52
CA ALA A 17 -0.38 44.96 -13.80
C ALA A 17 -0.16 43.64 -14.56
N ALA A 18 0.83 42.85 -14.13
CA ALA A 18 1.02 41.50 -14.61
C ALA A 18 -0.20 40.68 -14.16
N ALA A 19 -1.18 40.52 -15.06
CA ALA A 19 -2.19 39.49 -14.91
C ALA A 19 -1.46 38.15 -15.01
N SER A 20 -1.08 37.58 -13.87
CA SER A 20 -0.58 36.22 -13.81
C SER A 20 -1.65 35.32 -14.44
N PRO A 21 -1.32 34.49 -15.44
CA PRO A 21 -2.25 33.48 -15.89
C PRO A 21 -2.57 32.62 -14.67
N LEU A 22 -3.86 32.53 -14.34
CA LEU A 22 -4.34 31.55 -13.37
C LEU A 22 -3.92 30.21 -13.94
N ALA A 23 -2.85 29.61 -13.40
CA ALA A 23 -2.43 28.29 -13.79
C ALA A 23 -3.65 27.40 -13.62
N ALA A 24 -4.18 26.86 -14.72
CA ALA A 24 -5.21 25.84 -14.64
C ALA A 24 -4.62 24.76 -13.72
N MET A 25 -5.22 24.57 -12.55
CA MET A 25 -4.84 23.48 -11.67
C MET A 25 -5.02 22.22 -12.50
N ALA A 26 -3.92 21.56 -12.85
CA ALA A 26 -3.98 20.27 -13.51
C ALA A 26 -4.80 19.34 -12.61
N GLU A 27 -5.69 18.56 -13.23
CA GLU A 27 -6.43 17.52 -12.50
C GLU A 27 -5.43 16.64 -11.74
N PRO A 28 -5.75 16.24 -10.50
CA PRO A 28 -4.87 15.38 -9.72
C PRO A 28 -4.66 14.05 -10.45
N PRO A 29 -3.47 13.44 -10.33
CA PRO A 29 -3.19 12.17 -10.98
C PRO A 29 -4.07 11.06 -10.40
N GLU A 30 -4.53 10.15 -11.27
CA GLU A 30 -5.18 8.92 -10.86
C GLU A 30 -4.15 7.88 -10.40
N PRO A 31 -4.43 7.10 -9.34
CA PRO A 31 -3.55 6.02 -8.90
C PRO A 31 -3.53 4.88 -9.91
N THR A 32 -2.36 4.29 -10.14
CA THR A 32 -2.24 3.14 -11.05
C THR A 32 -2.82 1.89 -10.39
N PRO A 33 -3.75 1.16 -11.04
CA PRO A 33 -4.22 -0.12 -10.54
C PRO A 33 -3.05 -1.10 -10.39
N TRP A 34 -3.10 -1.94 -9.36
CA TRP A 34 -2.14 -3.03 -9.22
C TRP A 34 -2.18 -3.96 -10.45
N PRO A 35 -1.01 -4.45 -10.91
CA PRO A 35 -0.97 -5.47 -11.93
C PRO A 35 -1.74 -6.71 -11.50
N LEU A 36 -2.27 -7.46 -12.47
CA LEU A 36 -3.03 -8.68 -12.18
C LEU A 36 -2.17 -9.75 -11.49
N GLN A 37 -0.87 -9.76 -11.75
CA GLN A 37 0.09 -10.68 -11.15
C GLN A 37 1.40 -9.93 -10.91
N PHE A 38 2.01 -10.14 -9.75
CA PHE A 38 3.35 -9.64 -9.47
C PHE A 38 4.00 -10.39 -8.31
N HIS A 39 5.31 -10.24 -8.22
CA HIS A 39 6.11 -10.62 -7.06
C HIS A 39 6.80 -9.39 -6.47
N SER A 40 6.92 -9.34 -5.14
CA SER A 40 7.58 -8.24 -4.46
C SER A 40 8.26 -8.71 -3.18
N ILE A 41 9.47 -8.22 -2.93
CA ILE A 41 10.10 -8.25 -1.63
C ILE A 41 9.84 -6.92 -0.93
N LEU A 42 9.28 -7.00 0.27
CA LEU A 42 8.91 -5.86 1.09
C LEU A 42 9.71 -5.85 2.39
N PHE A 43 10.11 -4.67 2.82
CA PHE A 43 10.68 -4.45 4.15
C PHE A 43 9.65 -3.75 5.02
N VAL A 44 9.35 -4.33 6.18
CA VAL A 44 8.35 -3.82 7.11
C VAL A 44 9.05 -3.31 8.37
N ASN A 45 8.61 -2.16 8.85
CA ASN A 45 9.00 -1.62 10.15
C ASN A 45 7.75 -1.28 10.95
N TYR A 46 7.69 -1.82 12.16
CA TYR A 46 6.67 -1.46 13.13
C TYR A 46 7.32 -1.08 14.46
N SER A 47 7.51 0.21 14.68
CA SER A 47 8.15 0.75 15.90
C SER A 47 9.52 0.12 16.22
N GLY A 48 10.29 -0.26 15.18
CA GLY A 48 11.59 -0.92 15.30
C GLY A 48 11.55 -2.45 15.26
N SER A 49 10.37 -3.07 15.30
CA SER A 49 10.20 -4.48 14.95
C SER A 49 10.23 -4.62 13.42
N LEU A 50 11.27 -5.28 12.91
CA LEU A 50 11.52 -5.36 11.47
C LEU A 50 11.22 -6.75 10.93
N SER A 51 10.69 -6.81 9.71
CA SER A 51 10.46 -8.05 8.99
C SER A 51 10.61 -7.88 7.48
N LEU A 52 10.79 -9.01 6.79
CA LEU A 52 10.71 -9.09 5.35
C LEU A 52 9.46 -9.86 4.95
N ILE A 53 8.83 -9.44 3.87
CA ILE A 53 7.72 -10.17 3.25
C ILE A 53 8.12 -10.49 1.81
N ASP A 54 8.05 -11.77 1.47
CA ASP A 54 8.08 -12.27 0.10
C ASP A 54 6.62 -12.46 -0.36
N LEU A 55 6.13 -11.48 -1.13
CA LEU A 55 4.75 -11.33 -1.54
C LEU A 55 4.54 -11.84 -2.98
N TRP A 56 3.65 -12.81 -3.13
CA TRP A 56 3.11 -13.23 -4.42
C TRP A 56 1.65 -12.86 -4.53
N TYR A 57 1.30 -12.12 -5.57
CA TYR A 57 -0.07 -11.71 -5.84
C TYR A 57 -0.53 -12.27 -7.20
N ASP A 58 -1.67 -12.96 -7.22
CA ASP A 58 -2.22 -13.61 -8.41
C ASP A 58 -3.75 -13.46 -8.46
N TRP A 59 -4.19 -12.32 -8.98
CA TRP A 59 -5.61 -11.96 -9.08
C TRP A 59 -6.43 -12.89 -9.98
N PRO A 60 -5.98 -13.30 -11.18
CA PRO A 60 -6.74 -14.21 -12.04
C PRO A 60 -7.09 -15.53 -11.36
N ASN A 61 -6.21 -16.03 -10.48
CA ASN A 61 -6.45 -17.24 -9.70
C ASN A 61 -6.94 -16.96 -8.27
N GLY A 62 -7.21 -15.70 -7.93
CA GLY A 62 -7.82 -15.29 -6.67
C GLY A 62 -7.00 -15.66 -5.45
N ARG A 63 -5.67 -15.48 -5.48
CA ARG A 63 -4.77 -15.89 -4.41
C ARG A 63 -3.67 -14.85 -4.14
N ASN A 64 -3.35 -14.67 -2.87
CA ASN A 64 -2.30 -13.79 -2.37
C ASN A 64 -1.49 -14.54 -1.30
N PHE A 65 -0.17 -14.38 -1.32
CA PHE A 65 0.70 -15.15 -0.43
C PHE A 65 1.80 -14.25 0.13
N ASN A 66 1.72 -13.98 1.43
CA ASN A 66 2.75 -13.31 2.20
C ASN A 66 3.60 -14.37 2.92
N ILE A 67 4.88 -14.47 2.56
CA ILE A 67 5.84 -15.28 3.32
C ILE A 67 6.68 -14.32 4.18
N VAL A 68 6.42 -14.32 5.48
CA VAL A 68 6.87 -13.30 6.42
C VAL A 68 8.00 -13.86 7.29
N GLN A 69 9.12 -13.14 7.31
CA GLN A 69 10.26 -13.43 8.18
C GLN A 69 10.53 -12.24 9.09
N ASP A 70 10.16 -12.37 10.35
CA ASP A 70 10.54 -11.41 11.40
C ASP A 70 12.03 -11.57 11.76
N GLN A 71 12.68 -10.49 12.21
CA GLN A 71 14.09 -10.54 12.63
C GLN A 71 14.41 -11.60 13.69
N LEU A 72 13.48 -11.87 14.61
CA LEU A 72 13.64 -12.79 15.73
C LEU A 72 12.49 -13.81 15.82
N GLY A 73 11.79 -14.09 14.72
CA GLY A 73 10.60 -14.94 14.67
C GLY A 73 10.73 -16.17 13.77
N GLU A 74 9.69 -16.98 13.77
CA GLU A 74 9.54 -18.11 12.83
C GLU A 74 9.13 -17.62 11.44
N LEU A 75 9.42 -18.42 10.41
CA LEU A 75 8.96 -18.14 9.05
C LEU A 75 7.47 -18.44 8.95
N LEU A 76 6.66 -17.39 8.84
CA LEU A 76 5.22 -17.45 8.77
C LEU A 76 4.75 -17.42 7.32
N TYR A 77 3.84 -18.32 6.99
CA TYR A 77 3.18 -18.40 5.68
C TYR A 77 1.74 -17.93 5.85
N ASP A 78 1.39 -16.82 5.23
CA ASP A 78 0.05 -16.24 5.20
C ASP A 78 -0.52 -16.34 3.78
N LEU A 79 -1.32 -17.37 3.56
CA LEU A 79 -1.94 -17.73 2.30
C LEU A 79 -3.40 -17.30 2.30
N GLU A 80 -3.75 -16.38 1.42
CA GLU A 80 -5.08 -15.76 1.33
C GLU A 80 -5.75 -16.10 0.00
N TRP A 81 -7.04 -16.40 0.05
CA TRP A 81 -7.87 -16.66 -1.12
C TRP A 81 -8.99 -15.63 -1.28
N ASN A 82 -9.43 -15.42 -2.53
CA ASN A 82 -10.45 -14.43 -2.85
C ASN A 82 -11.83 -14.73 -2.26
N ASN A 83 -12.06 -15.97 -1.80
CA ASN A 83 -13.27 -16.37 -1.11
C ASN A 83 -13.27 -15.95 0.37
N GLY A 84 -12.23 -15.23 0.80
CA GLY A 84 -12.05 -14.73 2.15
C GLY A 84 -11.35 -15.68 3.11
N THR A 85 -11.02 -16.91 2.69
CA THR A 85 -10.28 -17.83 3.56
C THR A 85 -8.80 -17.47 3.56
N SER A 86 -8.22 -17.32 4.75
CA SER A 86 -6.78 -17.16 4.95
C SER A 86 -6.24 -18.27 5.86
N PHE A 87 -5.04 -18.76 5.56
CA PHE A 87 -4.30 -19.72 6.37
C PHE A 87 -2.98 -19.10 6.82
N PHE A 88 -2.68 -19.25 8.11
CA PHE A 88 -1.44 -18.81 8.72
C PHE A 88 -0.73 -20.03 9.29
N TYR A 89 0.44 -20.38 8.77
CA TYR A 89 1.11 -21.62 9.14
C TYR A 89 2.64 -21.54 9.11
N THR A 90 3.28 -22.50 9.78
CA THR A 90 4.72 -22.72 9.72
C THR A 90 5.01 -24.05 9.03
N LEU A 91 6.04 -24.13 8.19
CA LEU A 91 6.47 -25.39 7.55
C LEU A 91 7.54 -26.15 8.33
N ASP A 92 7.97 -25.62 9.47
CA ASP A 92 8.97 -26.22 10.34
C ASP A 92 8.42 -27.46 11.10
N SER A 93 9.24 -28.03 11.99
CA SER A 93 8.83 -29.21 12.76
C SER A 93 7.65 -28.96 13.71
N ASN A 94 7.35 -27.70 14.05
CA ASN A 94 6.26 -27.35 14.96
C ASN A 94 4.89 -27.47 14.29
N LYS A 95 4.81 -27.31 12.96
CA LYS A 95 3.59 -27.49 12.15
C LYS A 95 2.38 -26.76 12.75
N LYS A 96 2.56 -25.46 12.99
CA LYS A 96 1.46 -24.60 13.45
C LYS A 96 0.60 -24.24 12.27
N CYS A 97 -0.72 -24.24 12.47
CA CYS A 97 -1.65 -23.66 11.52
C CYS A 97 -2.88 -23.12 12.23
N ARG A 98 -3.36 -21.99 11.74
CA ARG A 98 -4.67 -21.43 12.02
C ARG A 98 -5.30 -20.90 10.74
N SER A 99 -6.62 -20.73 10.74
CA SER A 99 -7.36 -20.15 9.62
C SER A 99 -8.22 -18.99 10.06
N ALA A 100 -8.50 -18.07 9.15
CA ALA A 100 -9.39 -16.95 9.35
C ALA A 100 -10.32 -16.79 8.15
N GLN A 101 -11.48 -16.17 8.38
CA GLN A 101 -12.39 -15.77 7.32
C GLN A 101 -12.49 -14.24 7.30
N VAL A 102 -11.95 -13.63 6.26
CA VAL A 102 -11.97 -12.20 5.98
C VAL A 102 -12.94 -11.98 4.82
N GLU A 103 -14.13 -11.45 5.10
CA GLU A 103 -15.27 -11.44 4.15
C GLU A 103 -14.94 -10.86 2.77
N VAL A 104 -13.94 -10.00 2.68
CA VAL A 104 -13.64 -9.27 1.45
C VAL A 104 -12.55 -9.92 0.59
N GLY A 105 -11.82 -10.90 1.13
CA GLY A 105 -10.73 -11.59 0.42
C GLY A 105 -9.54 -10.69 0.13
N ILE A 106 -8.79 -11.04 -0.93
CA ILE A 106 -7.57 -10.33 -1.34
C ILE A 106 -7.88 -8.96 -1.95
N LEU A 107 -6.94 -8.00 -1.82
CA LEU A 107 -7.05 -6.67 -2.42
C LEU A 107 -7.33 -6.77 -3.92
N ARG A 108 -8.30 -5.98 -4.40
CA ARG A 108 -8.59 -5.87 -5.84
C ARG A 108 -7.53 -5.00 -6.52
N PRO A 109 -7.27 -5.17 -7.83
CA PRO A 109 -6.36 -4.31 -8.57
C PRO A 109 -6.61 -2.80 -8.38
N ASN A 110 -7.88 -2.40 -8.30
CA ASN A 110 -8.32 -1.02 -8.17
C ASN A 110 -8.62 -0.60 -6.71
N TRP A 111 -7.97 -1.21 -5.72
CA TRP A 111 -8.27 -0.95 -4.31
C TRP A 111 -8.08 0.52 -3.88
N LEU A 112 -7.33 1.33 -4.65
CA LEU A 112 -7.17 2.77 -4.45
C LEU A 112 -8.32 3.63 -5.03
N ASP A 113 -9.34 3.05 -5.66
CA ASP A 113 -10.49 3.80 -6.17
C ASP A 113 -11.16 4.61 -5.07
N GLY A 114 -11.35 5.92 -5.30
CA GLY A 114 -11.89 6.84 -4.30
C GLY A 114 -10.92 7.25 -3.19
N ALA A 115 -9.62 6.95 -3.32
CA ALA A 115 -8.59 7.51 -2.43
C ALA A 115 -8.40 9.02 -2.66
N VAL A 116 -8.03 9.73 -1.60
CA VAL A 116 -7.80 11.17 -1.61
C VAL A 116 -6.33 11.43 -1.96
N TYR A 117 -6.08 12.18 -3.03
CA TYR A 117 -4.73 12.61 -3.39
C TYR A 117 -4.24 13.71 -2.45
N LEU A 118 -3.03 13.55 -1.91
CA LEU A 118 -2.45 14.44 -0.90
C LEU A 118 -1.31 15.32 -1.44
N GLY A 119 -0.82 15.06 -2.65
CA GLY A 119 0.32 15.76 -3.24
C GLY A 119 1.51 14.84 -3.47
N GLN A 120 2.71 15.42 -3.48
CA GLN A 120 3.95 14.70 -3.77
C GLN A 120 4.94 14.79 -2.62
N GLU A 121 5.63 13.68 -2.35
CA GLU A 121 6.65 13.57 -1.30
C GLU A 121 7.86 12.77 -1.78
N ASN A 122 9.05 13.06 -1.26
CA ASN A 122 10.23 12.25 -1.53
C ASN A 122 10.35 11.12 -0.49
N VAL A 123 10.33 9.87 -0.94
CA VAL A 123 10.43 8.67 -0.09
C VAL A 123 11.35 7.66 -0.77
N ASP A 124 12.28 7.07 -0.01
CA ASP A 124 13.22 6.03 -0.47
C ASP A 124 13.99 6.38 -1.76
N GLY A 125 14.23 7.67 -2.00
CA GLY A 125 14.92 8.19 -3.19
C GLY A 125 14.01 8.43 -4.40
N PHE A 126 12.69 8.27 -4.27
CA PHE A 126 11.69 8.51 -5.32
C PHE A 126 10.84 9.74 -4.99
N LEU A 127 10.50 10.55 -5.99
CA LEU A 127 9.42 11.50 -5.89
C LEU A 127 8.10 10.75 -6.12
N CYS A 128 7.26 10.67 -5.10
CA CYS A 128 6.04 9.89 -5.11
C CYS A 128 4.80 10.78 -5.12
N ASN A 129 3.78 10.38 -5.88
CA ASN A 129 2.40 10.79 -5.62
C ASN A 129 1.89 10.06 -4.37
N VAL A 130 1.11 10.75 -3.54
CA VAL A 130 0.61 10.22 -2.27
C VAL A 130 -0.92 10.19 -2.28
N TRP A 131 -1.50 9.05 -1.94
CA TRP A 131 -2.94 8.90 -1.73
C TRP A 131 -3.23 8.36 -0.34
N GLN A 132 -4.34 8.82 0.24
CA GLN A 132 -4.88 8.29 1.48
C GLN A 132 -6.19 7.55 1.17
N LYS A 133 -6.31 6.32 1.66
CA LYS A 133 -7.54 5.54 1.54
C LYS A 133 -8.15 5.35 2.93
N VAL A 134 -9.38 5.87 3.08
CA VAL A 134 -10.27 5.76 4.26
C VAL A 134 -9.60 6.02 5.62
N ASP A 135 -8.67 6.99 5.67
CA ASP A 135 -7.88 7.35 6.87
C ASP A 135 -7.08 6.18 7.49
N PHE A 136 -6.89 5.11 6.74
CA PHE A 136 -6.27 3.87 7.23
C PHE A 136 -4.89 3.65 6.63
N ILE A 137 -4.72 3.91 5.34
CA ILE A 137 -3.47 3.67 4.61
C ILE A 137 -3.09 4.89 3.77
N TRP A 138 -1.80 5.23 3.82
CA TRP A 138 -1.14 6.20 2.94
C TRP A 138 -0.27 5.43 1.98
N TYR A 139 -0.47 5.65 0.68
CA TYR A 139 0.17 4.90 -0.39
C TYR A 139 0.98 5.83 -1.28
N TYR A 140 2.22 5.44 -1.53
CA TYR A 140 3.21 6.20 -2.27
C TYR A 140 3.55 5.48 -3.57
N GLU A 141 3.28 6.13 -4.69
CA GLU A 141 3.59 5.65 -6.05
C GLU A 141 4.63 6.57 -6.68
N ASP A 142 5.70 6.01 -7.25
CA ASP A 142 6.67 6.80 -7.99
C ASP A 142 6.00 7.55 -9.16
N VAL A 143 6.22 8.87 -9.24
CA VAL A 143 5.64 9.74 -10.28
C VAL A 143 6.02 9.28 -11.68
N VAL A 144 7.23 8.75 -11.85
CA VAL A 144 7.79 8.40 -13.17
C VAL A 144 7.42 6.98 -13.58
N SER A 145 7.80 5.98 -12.79
CA SER A 145 7.62 4.56 -13.15
C SER A 145 6.25 4.00 -12.80
N LYS A 146 5.44 4.74 -12.02
CA LYS A 146 4.11 4.30 -11.56
C LYS A 146 4.13 3.07 -10.67
N ARG A 147 5.30 2.69 -10.15
CA ARG A 147 5.44 1.54 -9.25
C ARG A 147 5.05 1.93 -7.81
N PRO A 148 4.54 0.97 -7.02
CA PRO A 148 4.48 1.12 -5.57
C PRO A 148 5.88 1.35 -4.99
N VAL A 149 6.02 2.32 -4.09
CA VAL A 149 7.29 2.61 -3.39
C VAL A 149 7.18 2.32 -1.91
N HIS A 150 6.09 2.77 -1.29
CA HIS A 150 5.93 2.73 0.15
C HIS A 150 4.45 2.79 0.51
N TRP A 151 4.07 2.23 1.65
CA TRP A 151 2.81 2.56 2.28
C TRP A 151 2.89 2.48 3.80
N VAL A 152 2.05 3.30 4.46
CA VAL A 152 2.01 3.42 5.91
C VAL A 152 0.58 3.20 6.37
N TYR A 153 0.40 2.37 7.38
CA TYR A 153 -0.88 2.21 8.05
C TYR A 153 -1.04 3.23 9.18
N TYR A 154 -2.28 3.55 9.55
CA TYR A 154 -2.60 4.48 10.64
C TYR A 154 -1.97 4.07 11.99
N THR A 155 -1.62 2.79 12.16
CA THR A 155 -0.90 2.26 13.32
C THR A 155 0.58 2.64 13.36
N GLY A 156 1.12 3.24 12.31
CA GLY A 156 2.54 3.55 12.17
C GLY A 156 3.39 2.40 11.62
N ARG A 157 2.77 1.29 11.21
CA ARG A 157 3.47 0.23 10.45
C ARG A 157 3.77 0.75 9.05
N SER A 158 5.05 0.78 8.69
CA SER A 158 5.51 1.18 7.35
C SER A 158 5.99 -0.02 6.55
N ILE A 159 5.69 -0.04 5.27
CA ILE A 159 6.11 -1.07 4.32
C ILE A 159 6.84 -0.38 3.16
N HIS A 160 8.08 -0.78 2.95
CA HIS A 160 8.96 -0.28 1.90
C HIS A 160 9.10 -1.34 0.81
N VAL A 161 8.91 -0.95 -0.44
CA VAL A 161 8.93 -1.87 -1.60
C VAL A 161 10.35 -1.98 -2.13
N MET A 162 10.99 -3.13 -1.91
CA MET A 162 12.38 -3.36 -2.34
C MET A 162 12.45 -3.82 -3.80
N THR A 163 11.58 -4.74 -4.21
CA THR A 163 11.45 -5.23 -5.59
C THR A 163 9.99 -5.19 -6.04
N PHE A 164 9.75 -5.10 -7.34
CA PHE A 164 8.40 -5.14 -7.89
C PHE A 164 8.43 -5.72 -9.31
N GLU A 165 8.12 -7.01 -9.42
CA GLU A 165 8.25 -7.81 -10.64
C GLU A 165 6.88 -8.07 -11.24
N VAL A 166 6.47 -7.21 -12.17
CA VAL A 166 5.17 -7.32 -12.85
C VAL A 166 5.09 -8.58 -13.72
N GLY A 167 4.01 -9.35 -13.57
CA GLY A 167 3.76 -10.58 -14.33
C GLY A 167 4.47 -11.81 -13.78
N ALA A 168 5.22 -11.70 -12.68
CA ALA A 168 5.80 -12.86 -12.01
C ALA A 168 4.69 -13.77 -11.43
N VAL A 169 4.94 -15.08 -11.50
CA VAL A 169 3.99 -16.11 -11.05
C VAL A 169 4.71 -17.18 -10.23
N LEU A 170 4.01 -17.73 -9.25
CA LEU A 170 4.47 -18.82 -8.40
C LEU A 170 3.83 -20.15 -8.86
N GLU A 171 4.58 -21.25 -8.84
CA GLU A 171 4.05 -22.53 -9.33
C GLU A 171 2.85 -23.00 -8.49
N ASP A 172 1.81 -23.52 -9.14
CA ASP A 172 0.54 -23.94 -8.51
C ASP A 172 0.69 -24.79 -7.23
N PRO A 173 1.62 -25.77 -7.15
CA PRO A 173 1.79 -26.57 -5.94
C PRO A 173 2.15 -25.77 -4.69
N LYS A 174 2.79 -24.60 -4.83
CA LYS A 174 3.20 -23.77 -3.69
C LYS A 174 2.04 -23.00 -3.06
N TRP A 175 0.91 -22.88 -3.75
CA TRP A 175 -0.30 -22.21 -3.25
C TRP A 175 -1.20 -23.10 -2.39
N GLN A 176 -0.73 -24.28 -2.01
CA GLN A 176 -1.51 -25.23 -1.23
C GLN A 176 -1.21 -25.09 0.27
N ALA A 177 -2.26 -24.83 1.06
CA ALA A 177 -2.17 -24.93 2.51
C ALA A 177 -1.79 -26.38 2.91
N PRO A 178 -0.93 -26.56 3.93
CA PRO A 178 -0.57 -27.89 4.40
C PRO A 178 -1.76 -28.68 4.96
N VAL A 179 -1.69 -30.01 4.86
CA VAL A 179 -2.78 -30.91 5.28
C VAL A 179 -3.19 -30.73 6.75
N TYR A 180 -2.26 -30.40 7.64
CA TYR A 180 -2.55 -30.21 9.07
C TYR A 180 -3.34 -28.93 9.38
N CYS A 181 -3.51 -28.03 8.40
CA CYS A 181 -4.41 -26.88 8.51
C CYS A 181 -5.89 -27.26 8.48
N PHE A 182 -6.21 -28.47 8.02
CA PHE A 182 -7.58 -28.98 7.93
C PHE A 182 -7.94 -29.91 9.09
N ASP A 183 -6.97 -30.19 9.98
CA ASP A 183 -7.22 -30.96 11.19
C ASP A 183 -8.01 -30.11 12.20
N LYS A 184 -9.10 -30.65 12.74
CA LYS A 184 -9.93 -29.97 13.74
C LYS A 184 -9.19 -29.86 15.08
N LYS A 185 -8.31 -28.87 15.24
CA LYS A 185 -7.77 -28.48 16.55
C LYS A 185 -8.69 -27.42 17.16
N LYS A 186 -8.88 -27.47 18.48
CA LYS A 186 -9.53 -26.38 19.22
C LYS A 186 -8.48 -25.29 19.40
N ASP A 187 -8.76 -24.09 18.90
CA ASP A 187 -7.93 -22.93 19.15
C ASP A 187 -7.82 -22.69 20.66
N THR A 188 -6.60 -22.45 21.12
CA THR A 188 -6.31 -22.12 22.52
C THR A 188 -6.40 -20.61 22.74
N GLU A 189 -6.51 -20.16 23.99
CA GLU A 189 -6.51 -18.71 24.31
C GLU A 189 -5.24 -17.98 23.87
N ALA A 190 -4.11 -18.70 23.74
CA ALA A 190 -2.87 -18.15 23.19
C ALA A 190 -3.00 -17.91 21.68
N ASP A 191 -3.54 -18.89 20.96
CA ASP A 191 -3.80 -18.80 19.51
C ASP A 191 -4.75 -17.63 19.19
N LEU A 192 -5.72 -17.35 20.07
CA LEU A 192 -6.66 -16.23 19.93
C LEU A 192 -6.05 -14.84 20.22
N LYS A 193 -4.95 -14.76 20.98
CA LYS A 193 -4.22 -13.50 21.21
C LYS A 193 -3.24 -13.22 20.08
N GLU A 194 -2.55 -14.25 19.60
CA GLU A 194 -1.77 -14.20 18.38
C GLU A 194 -2.67 -13.85 17.18
N TYR A 195 -3.88 -14.42 17.13
CA TYR A 195 -4.92 -14.03 16.19
C TYR A 195 -5.21 -12.53 16.22
N LYS A 196 -5.30 -11.85 17.36
CA LYS A 196 -5.50 -10.38 17.37
C LYS A 196 -4.28 -9.57 16.97
N LEU A 197 -3.08 -10.13 17.11
CA LEU A 197 -1.83 -9.46 16.75
C LEU A 197 -1.57 -9.59 15.25
N ASP A 198 -1.83 -10.77 14.71
CA ASP A 198 -1.76 -11.09 13.29
C ASP A 198 -2.99 -10.62 12.52
N VAL A 199 -4.18 -10.64 13.11
CA VAL A 199 -5.35 -9.92 12.59
C VAL A 199 -5.22 -8.44 12.90
N GLY A 200 -4.31 -7.99 13.77
CA GLY A 200 -3.86 -6.59 13.79
C GLY A 200 -3.19 -6.16 12.47
N TYR A 201 -2.82 -7.12 11.61
CA TYR A 201 -2.47 -6.93 10.20
C TYR A 201 -3.70 -6.62 9.31
N LEU A 202 -4.93 -6.95 9.77
CA LEU A 202 -6.17 -7.02 8.96
C LEU A 202 -7.48 -6.49 9.64
N GLU A 203 -7.52 -6.12 10.92
CA GLU A 203 -8.76 -5.80 11.65
C GLU A 203 -9.27 -4.39 11.31
N PRO A 204 -10.55 -4.09 11.60
CA PRO A 204 -11.77 -4.34 10.85
C PRO A 204 -12.12 -3.21 9.86
N GLN A 205 -11.20 -2.27 9.60
CA GLN A 205 -11.42 -1.15 8.68
C GLN A 205 -10.97 -1.47 7.24
N LEU A 206 -10.29 -2.60 7.02
CA LEU A 206 -10.03 -3.14 5.69
C LEU A 206 -11.34 -3.40 4.92
N GLU A 207 -12.44 -3.70 5.63
CA GLU A 207 -13.77 -3.74 5.03
C GLU A 207 -14.15 -2.42 4.35
N SER A 208 -13.78 -1.28 4.91
CA SER A 208 -14.04 0.03 4.31
C SER A 208 -13.09 0.38 3.16
N ILE A 209 -11.85 -0.12 3.17
CA ILE A 209 -10.90 0.01 2.05
C ILE A 209 -11.40 -0.77 0.83
N LEU A 210 -11.85 -2.00 1.09
CA LEU A 210 -12.17 -2.98 0.07
C LEU A 210 -13.61 -2.88 -0.44
N ARG A 211 -14.53 -2.31 0.36
CA ARG A 211 -15.84 -1.84 -0.10
C ARG A 211 -15.66 -0.46 -0.76
N GLY A 212 -15.11 -0.42 -1.98
CA GLY A 212 -15.28 0.73 -2.87
C GLY A 212 -16.76 1.14 -2.97
N PRO A 213 -17.08 2.38 -3.37
CA PRO A 213 -18.42 2.93 -3.19
C PRO A 213 -19.45 2.02 -3.89
N MET A 214 -20.35 1.43 -3.10
CA MET A 214 -21.61 0.97 -3.65
C MET A 214 -22.28 2.19 -4.27
N GLN A 215 -22.25 2.26 -5.60
CA GLN A 215 -23.27 3.01 -6.33
C GLN A 215 -24.60 2.36 -5.97
N LEU A 216 -25.37 3.04 -5.12
CA LEU A 216 -26.82 2.97 -5.10
C LEU A 216 -27.36 3.87 -6.21
#